data_AF-A0A8T5KT81-F1
#
_entry.id   AF-A0A8T5KT81-F1
#
_cell.length_a   1.000
_cell.length_b   1.000
_cell.length_c   1.000
_cell.angle_alpha   90.00
_cell.angle_beta   90.00
_cell.angle_gamma   90.00
#
_symmetry.space_group_name_H-M   'P 1'
#
loop_
_entity.id
_entity.type
_entity.pdbx_description
1 polymer ?
#
loop_
_entity_poly.entity_id
_entity_poly.type
_entity_poly.pdbx_seq_one_letter_code
_entity_poly.pdbx_strand_id
1 'polypeptide(L)'
;MIIDIGSGHKPYKDADILLEHCGSSNKDRWGKNLSIDRLTILYDGLIMPFKNKTFEFSISRHVLEHVDSPKSFLSEIERISKAGYIETPSEIAESLFTPFDRHKWIINLDEDTLLIRKKIKANISRFGKLFDYLCDNEKKFNNFFYW
;
A
#
# COMPACT_ATOMS: atom_id res chain seq x y z
N MET A 1 -8.62 7.29 -18.63
CA MET A 1 -8.98 7.47 -17.21
C MET A 1 -7.93 6.82 -16.33
N ILE A 2 -7.62 7.45 -15.21
CA ILE A 2 -6.67 7.02 -14.19
C ILE A 2 -7.45 6.62 -12.93
N ILE A 3 -7.12 5.47 -12.35
CA ILE A 3 -7.66 5.00 -11.07
C ILE A 3 -6.59 5.01 -9.99
N ASP A 4 -6.94 5.51 -8.80
CA ASP A 4 -6.12 5.39 -7.59
C ASP A 4 -6.72 4.35 -6.66
N ILE A 5 -5.98 3.25 -6.47
CA ILE A 5 -6.38 2.08 -5.70
C ILE A 5 -5.77 2.20 -4.30
N GLY A 6 -6.62 2.30 -3.28
CA GLY A 6 -6.19 2.54 -1.91
C GLY A 6 -5.72 3.98 -1.65
N SER A 7 -6.37 4.96 -2.30
CA SER A 7 -6.15 6.41 -2.15
C SER A 7 -6.00 6.94 -0.71
N GLY A 8 -6.63 6.27 0.26
CA GLY A 8 -6.56 6.57 1.68
C GLY A 8 -6.91 8.02 2.00
N HIS A 9 -6.03 8.67 2.76
CA HIS A 9 -6.20 10.06 3.19
C HIS A 9 -5.45 11.05 2.27
N LYS A 10 -4.74 10.57 1.24
CA LYS A 10 -3.97 11.38 0.29
C LYS A 10 -4.15 10.84 -1.14
N PRO A 11 -5.32 11.05 -1.75
CA PRO A 11 -5.58 10.62 -3.12
C PRO A 11 -4.57 11.17 -4.10
N TYR A 12 -4.24 10.39 -5.13
CA TYR A 12 -3.42 10.83 -6.23
C TYR A 12 -4.12 11.97 -6.98
N LYS A 13 -3.45 13.12 -7.04
CA LYS A 13 -4.05 14.38 -7.52
C LYS A 13 -4.66 14.29 -8.93
N ASP A 14 -4.07 13.48 -9.83
CA ASP A 14 -4.51 13.38 -11.22
C ASP A 14 -5.38 12.12 -11.48
N ALA A 15 -5.80 11.41 -10.44
CA ALA A 15 -6.72 10.28 -10.59
C ALA A 15 -8.15 10.77 -10.89
N ASP A 16 -8.83 10.12 -11.83
CA ASP A 16 -10.23 10.41 -12.17
C ASP A 16 -11.19 9.72 -11.19
N ILE A 17 -10.82 8.51 -10.73
CA ILE A 17 -11.62 7.65 -9.86
C ILE A 17 -10.76 7.14 -8.71
N LEU A 18 -11.33 7.11 -7.50
CA LEU A 18 -10.73 6.50 -6.33
C LEU A 18 -11.39 5.15 -6.03
N LEU A 19 -10.60 4.16 -5.65
CA LEU A 19 -11.09 2.85 -5.20
C LEU A 19 -10.59 2.57 -3.79
N GLU A 20 -11.51 2.28 -2.87
CA GLU A 20 -11.20 2.06 -1.46
C GLU A 20 -11.79 0.74 -0.96
N HIS A 21 -11.03 0.05 -0.13
CA HIS A 21 -11.50 -1.18 0.48
C HIS A 21 -12.46 -0.88 1.66
N CYS A 22 -13.63 -1.49 1.66
CA CYS A 22 -14.72 -1.19 2.61
C CYS A 22 -14.38 -1.57 4.06
N GLY A 23 -13.48 -2.53 4.24
CA GLY A 23 -12.98 -2.95 5.55
C GLY A 23 -11.69 -2.24 6.00
N SER A 24 -11.17 -1.27 5.25
CA SER A 24 -9.90 -0.62 5.59
C SER A 24 -10.02 0.22 6.86
N SER A 25 -9.18 -0.11 7.84
CA SER A 25 -9.13 0.60 9.10
C SER A 25 -8.43 1.95 8.95
N ASN A 26 -8.67 2.89 9.87
CA ASN A 26 -7.87 4.11 9.90
C ASN A 26 -6.41 3.84 10.31
N LYS A 27 -6.06 2.67 10.84
CA LYS A 27 -4.66 2.33 11.18
C LYS A 27 -3.79 2.28 9.93
N ASP A 28 -4.34 1.77 8.84
CA ASP A 28 -3.70 1.69 7.52
C ASP A 28 -3.61 3.08 6.86
N ARG A 29 -4.33 4.07 7.41
CA ARG A 29 -4.31 5.50 7.02
C ARG A 29 -3.55 6.38 8.04
N TRP A 30 -2.65 5.80 8.84
CA TRP A 30 -1.94 6.51 9.92
C TRP A 30 -2.85 7.29 10.89
N GLY A 31 -4.03 6.73 11.18
CA GLY A 31 -5.04 7.34 12.04
C GLY A 31 -5.82 8.49 11.40
N LYS A 32 -5.59 8.78 10.11
CA LYS A 32 -6.31 9.83 9.38
C LYS A 32 -7.60 9.28 8.76
N ASN A 33 -8.58 10.17 8.59
CA ASN A 33 -9.82 9.85 7.91
C ASN A 33 -9.58 9.68 6.41
N LEU A 34 -10.45 8.89 5.78
CA LEU A 34 -10.51 8.78 4.33
C LEU A 34 -10.77 10.16 3.71
N SER A 35 -10.03 10.49 2.65
CA SER A 35 -10.22 11.73 1.90
C SER A 35 -10.97 11.43 0.61
N ILE A 36 -12.15 12.03 0.47
CA ILE A 36 -13.01 11.87 -0.72
C ILE A 36 -13.21 13.26 -1.31
N ASP A 37 -12.60 13.50 -2.48
CA ASP A 37 -12.68 14.77 -3.20
C ASP A 37 -13.21 14.60 -4.64
N ARG A 38 -13.43 13.36 -5.08
CA ARG A 38 -13.98 12.97 -6.39
C ARG A 38 -14.72 11.63 -6.27
N LEU A 39 -15.12 11.04 -7.39
CA LEU A 39 -15.84 9.77 -7.39
C LEU A 39 -15.00 8.67 -6.71
N THR A 40 -15.50 8.18 -5.57
CA THR A 40 -14.91 7.07 -4.81
C THR A 40 -15.83 5.87 -4.83
N ILE A 41 -15.27 4.71 -5.18
CA ILE A 41 -15.97 3.43 -5.19
C ILE A 41 -15.42 2.57 -4.04
N LEU A 42 -16.32 1.95 -3.28
CA LEU A 42 -15.95 1.01 -2.24
C LEU A 42 -16.04 -0.42 -2.77
N TYR A 43 -15.08 -1.28 -2.41
CA TYR A 43 -15.07 -2.72 -2.76
C TYR A 43 -14.62 -3.58 -1.58
N ASP A 44 -14.91 -4.87 -1.63
CA ASP A 44 -14.68 -5.83 -0.53
C ASP A 44 -13.34 -6.55 -0.59
N GLY A 45 -12.45 -6.17 -1.51
CA GLY A 45 -11.15 -6.81 -1.67
C GLY A 45 -11.13 -8.04 -2.57
N LEU A 46 -12.29 -8.52 -3.05
CA LEU A 46 -12.37 -9.74 -3.86
C LEU A 46 -12.27 -9.43 -5.36
N ILE A 47 -13.21 -8.65 -5.88
CA ILE A 47 -13.30 -8.30 -7.30
C ILE A 47 -13.51 -6.80 -7.42
N MET A 48 -12.67 -6.13 -8.21
CA MET A 48 -12.82 -4.71 -8.47
C MET A 48 -14.02 -4.50 -9.43
N PRO A 49 -14.98 -3.61 -9.11
CA PRO A 49 -16.27 -3.50 -9.80
C PRO A 49 -16.18 -2.75 -11.14
N PHE A 50 -15.20 -3.10 -11.96
CA PHE A 50 -14.92 -2.49 -13.27
C PHE A 50 -14.84 -3.54 -14.36
N LYS A 51 -15.14 -3.14 -15.59
CA LYS A 51 -14.95 -3.99 -16.77
C LYS A 51 -13.48 -4.10 -17.14
N ASN A 52 -13.16 -5.05 -18.01
CA ASN A 52 -11.80 -5.23 -18.49
C ASN A 52 -11.30 -3.96 -19.18
N LYS A 53 -10.05 -3.56 -18.88
CA LYS A 53 -9.35 -2.42 -19.50
C LYS A 53 -10.15 -1.10 -19.48
N THR A 54 -10.91 -0.87 -18.41
CA THR A 54 -11.63 0.39 -18.17
C THR A 54 -10.67 1.57 -18.01
N PHE A 55 -9.49 1.32 -17.43
CA PHE A 55 -8.51 2.36 -17.12
C PHE A 55 -7.30 2.29 -18.05
N GLU A 56 -6.81 3.45 -18.45
CA GLU A 56 -5.53 3.56 -19.17
C GLU A 56 -4.36 3.29 -18.21
N PHE A 57 -4.51 3.73 -16.96
CA PHE A 57 -3.46 3.64 -15.95
C PHE A 57 -4.06 3.44 -14.54
N SER A 58 -3.48 2.55 -13.75
CA SER A 58 -3.76 2.42 -12.31
C SER A 58 -2.58 2.82 -11.46
N ILE A 59 -2.85 3.48 -10.34
CA ILE A 59 -1.88 3.78 -9.28
C ILE A 59 -2.31 3.02 -8.03
N SER A 60 -1.36 2.38 -7.36
CA SER A 60 -1.59 1.69 -6.09
C SER A 60 -0.41 1.93 -5.18
N ARG A 61 -0.62 2.64 -4.07
CA ARG A 61 0.45 3.06 -3.17
C ARG A 61 0.19 2.53 -1.78
N HIS A 62 1.15 1.79 -1.25
CA HIS A 62 1.07 1.20 0.07
C HIS A 62 -0.18 0.31 0.27
N VAL A 63 -0.51 -0.50 -0.73
CA VAL A 63 -1.66 -1.44 -0.69
C VAL A 63 -1.21 -2.89 -0.78
N LEU A 64 -0.32 -3.21 -1.73
CA LEU A 64 0.04 -4.59 -2.06
C LEU A 64 0.67 -5.33 -0.87
N GLU A 65 1.36 -4.63 0.03
CA GLU A 65 1.92 -5.21 1.25
C GLU A 65 0.85 -5.67 2.27
N HIS A 66 -0.39 -5.17 2.17
CA HIS A 66 -1.47 -5.44 3.11
C HIS A 66 -2.48 -6.48 2.61
N VAL A 67 -2.54 -6.73 1.29
CA VAL A 67 -3.57 -7.61 0.71
C VAL A 67 -3.40 -9.06 1.15
N ASP A 68 -4.51 -9.82 1.19
CA ASP A 68 -4.47 -11.24 1.53
C ASP A 68 -3.84 -12.11 0.44
N SER A 69 -4.10 -11.78 -0.83
CA SER A 69 -3.58 -12.50 -1.99
C SER A 69 -2.97 -11.51 -3.00
N PRO A 70 -1.63 -11.34 -2.99
CA PRO A 70 -0.93 -10.50 -3.97
C PRO A 70 -1.24 -10.90 -5.40
N LYS A 71 -1.30 -12.21 -5.68
CA LYS A 71 -1.61 -12.73 -7.01
C LYS A 71 -2.99 -12.28 -7.49
N SER A 72 -4.01 -12.46 -6.65
CA SER A 72 -5.39 -12.07 -7.01
C SER A 72 -5.51 -10.56 -7.22
N PHE A 73 -4.88 -9.77 -6.33
CA PHE A 73 -4.89 -8.32 -6.42
C PHE A 73 -4.22 -7.83 -7.71
N LEU A 74 -3.03 -8.36 -8.05
CA LEU A 74 -2.32 -8.01 -9.27
C LEU A 74 -3.10 -8.42 -10.52
N SER A 75 -3.71 -9.62 -10.53
CA SER A 75 -4.57 -10.05 -11.64
C SER A 75 -5.78 -9.13 -11.83
N GLU A 76 -6.37 -8.61 -10.75
CA GLU A 76 -7.46 -7.63 -10.86
C GLU A 76 -6.98 -6.30 -11.43
N ILE A 77 -5.82 -5.79 -10.99
CA ILE A 77 -5.19 -4.60 -11.57
C ILE A 77 -4.96 -4.78 -13.08
N GLU A 78 -4.35 -5.88 -13.47
CA GLU A 78 -4.12 -6.21 -14.89
C GLU A 78 -5.44 -6.35 -15.65
N ARG A 79 -6.49 -6.88 -15.03
CA ARG A 79 -7.79 -7.02 -15.69
C ARG A 79 -8.40 -5.65 -15.99
N ILE A 80 -8.42 -4.74 -15.02
CA ILE A 80 -9.13 -3.46 -15.15
C ILE A 80 -8.32 -2.36 -15.85
N SER A 81 -6.99 -2.48 -15.91
CA SER A 81 -6.08 -1.44 -16.41
C SER A 81 -5.20 -1.89 -17.58
N LYS A 82 -4.85 -0.96 -18.48
CA LYS A 82 -3.89 -1.21 -19.57
C LYS A 82 -2.43 -1.15 -19.11
N ALA A 83 -2.12 -0.25 -18.19
CA ALA A 83 -0.82 -0.10 -17.55
C ALA A 83 -1.00 0.33 -16.08
N GLY A 84 0.08 0.38 -15.31
CA GLY A 84 -0.01 0.88 -13.95
C GLY A 84 1.32 1.06 -13.23
N TYR A 85 1.22 1.57 -12.01
CA TYR A 85 2.29 1.79 -11.07
C TYR A 85 1.91 1.26 -9.69
N ILE A 86 2.84 0.56 -9.06
CA ILE A 86 2.69 0.02 -7.71
C ILE A 86 3.86 0.52 -6.86
N GLU A 87 3.55 1.15 -5.74
CA GLU A 87 4.51 1.61 -4.73
C GLU A 87 4.34 0.77 -3.46
N THR A 88 5.43 0.17 -3.00
CA THR A 88 5.49 -0.52 -1.70
C THR A 88 6.81 -0.18 -1.02
N PRO A 89 6.93 -0.33 0.32
CA PRO A 89 8.18 -0.15 1.01
C PRO A 89 9.24 -1.13 0.50
N SER A 90 10.48 -0.67 0.37
CA SER A 90 11.61 -1.53 0.07
C SER A 90 11.85 -2.54 1.21
N GLU A 91 12.56 -3.65 0.93
CA GLU A 91 12.94 -4.60 1.98
C GLU A 91 13.74 -3.95 3.13
N ILE A 92 14.57 -2.94 2.83
CA ILE A 92 15.30 -2.16 3.84
C ILE A 92 14.31 -1.37 4.70
N ALA A 93 13.35 -0.68 4.08
CA ALA A 93 12.33 0.06 4.82
C ALA A 93 11.45 -0.87 5.67
N GLU A 94 11.04 -2.02 5.11
CA GLU A 94 10.31 -3.06 5.82
C GLU A 94 11.03 -3.59 7.07
N SER A 95 12.35 -3.63 7.00
CA SER A 95 13.23 -4.10 8.06
C SER A 95 13.45 -3.04 9.15
N LEU A 96 13.51 -1.76 8.78
CA LEU A 96 13.90 -0.68 9.70
C LEU A 96 12.69 0.05 10.30
N PHE A 97 11.62 0.24 9.53
CA PHE A 97 10.58 1.23 9.83
C PHE A 97 9.16 0.65 9.94
N THR A 98 8.97 -0.60 9.51
CA THR A 98 7.64 -1.21 9.46
C THR A 98 7.41 -2.22 10.58
N PRO A 99 6.43 -2.00 11.48
CA PRO A 99 6.00 -3.00 12.45
C PRO A 99 5.60 -4.32 11.80
N PHE A 100 5.92 -5.43 12.46
CA PHE A 100 5.72 -6.78 11.90
C PHE A 100 4.25 -7.11 11.58
N ASP A 101 3.32 -6.61 12.37
CA ASP A 101 1.90 -6.96 12.30
C ASP A 101 1.10 -6.17 11.26
N ARG A 102 1.72 -5.16 10.62
CA ARG A 102 1.03 -4.32 9.62
C ARG A 102 1.14 -4.86 8.21
N HIS A 103 2.35 -5.24 7.77
CA HIS A 103 2.61 -5.67 6.39
C HIS A 103 2.79 -7.19 6.33
N LYS A 104 2.05 -7.84 5.43
CA LYS A 104 2.06 -9.30 5.25
C LYS A 104 3.19 -9.76 4.33
N TRP A 105 3.67 -8.87 3.46
CA TRP A 105 4.57 -9.19 2.37
C TRP A 105 5.80 -8.27 2.35
N ILE A 106 6.95 -8.85 2.01
CA ILE A 106 8.16 -8.14 1.59
C ILE A 106 8.22 -8.25 0.07
N ILE A 107 8.34 -7.11 -0.60
CA ILE A 107 8.23 -7.01 -2.06
C ILE A 107 9.51 -6.38 -2.58
N ASN A 108 10.13 -7.01 -3.58
CA ASN A 108 11.30 -6.50 -4.28
C ASN A 108 11.09 -6.62 -5.79
N LEU A 109 11.75 -5.75 -6.54
CA LEU A 109 11.93 -5.87 -7.98
C LEU A 109 13.37 -6.29 -8.23
N ASP A 110 13.56 -7.45 -8.86
CA ASP A 110 14.85 -7.96 -9.31
C ASP A 110 14.82 -8.02 -10.83
N GLU A 111 15.53 -7.08 -11.48
CA GLU A 111 15.41 -6.79 -12.90
C GLU A 111 13.94 -6.58 -13.30
N ASP A 112 13.36 -7.49 -14.09
CA ASP A 112 11.96 -7.45 -14.53
C ASP A 112 11.05 -8.41 -13.75
N THR A 113 11.55 -8.97 -12.63
CA THR A 113 10.83 -9.96 -11.83
C THR A 113 10.39 -9.38 -10.48
N LEU A 114 9.07 -9.40 -10.25
CA LEU A 114 8.51 -9.03 -8.95
C LEU A 114 8.61 -10.21 -7.96
N LEU A 115 9.46 -10.08 -6.96
CA LEU A 115 9.66 -11.06 -5.90
C LEU A 115 8.79 -10.70 -4.69
N ILE A 116 7.84 -11.56 -4.37
CA ILE A 116 6.93 -11.39 -3.23
C ILE A 116 7.14 -12.50 -2.21
N ARG A 117 7.57 -12.14 -1.00
CA ARG A 117 7.85 -13.07 0.09
C ARG A 117 6.95 -12.77 1.28
N LYS A 118 6.42 -13.82 1.93
CA LYS A 118 5.64 -13.64 3.16
C LYS A 118 6.56 -13.19 4.30
N LYS A 119 6.13 -12.18 5.05
CA LYS A 119 6.83 -11.74 6.26
C LYS A 119 6.65 -12.82 7.35
N ILE A 120 7.75 -13.26 7.95
CA ILE A 120 7.78 -14.28 9.01
C ILE A 120 8.58 -13.74 10.20
N LYS A 121 8.37 -14.26 11.41
CA LYS A 121 9.08 -13.73 12.59
C LYS A 121 10.61 -13.75 12.48
N ALA A 122 11.17 -14.65 11.67
CA ALA A 122 12.60 -14.83 11.48
C ALA A 122 13.25 -13.79 10.53
N ASN A 123 12.48 -13.14 9.65
CA ASN A 123 13.00 -12.12 8.71
C ASN A 123 12.63 -10.69 9.11
N ILE A 124 12.28 -10.47 10.38
CA ILE A 124 12.10 -9.14 10.96
C ILE A 124 13.46 -8.65 11.46
N SER A 125 13.84 -7.45 11.06
CA SER A 125 15.02 -6.82 11.62
C SER A 125 14.79 -6.47 13.10
N ARG A 126 15.77 -6.83 13.93
CA ARG A 126 15.80 -6.46 15.36
C ARG A 126 15.97 -4.95 15.56
N PHE A 127 16.37 -4.21 14.52
CA PHE A 127 16.48 -2.75 14.53
C PHE A 127 15.11 -2.05 14.46
N GLY A 128 14.04 -2.71 13.99
CA GLY A 128 12.70 -2.09 13.97
C GLY A 128 12.29 -1.56 15.35
N LYS A 129 12.58 -2.32 16.42
CA LYS A 129 12.34 -1.88 17.81
C LYS A 129 13.17 -0.66 18.22
N LEU A 130 14.37 -0.49 17.65
CA LEU A 130 15.20 0.69 17.90
C LEU A 130 14.58 1.91 17.26
N PHE A 131 14.10 1.81 16.02
CA PHE A 131 13.47 2.93 15.32
C PHE A 131 12.12 3.29 15.93
N ASP A 132 11.29 2.31 16.31
CA ASP A 132 10.07 2.55 17.08
C ASP A 132 10.39 3.29 18.40
N TYR A 133 11.40 2.83 19.14
CA TYR A 133 11.86 3.48 20.37
C TYR A 133 12.34 4.92 20.11
N LEU A 134 13.15 5.15 19.07
CA LEU A 134 13.63 6.49 18.73
C LEU A 134 12.49 7.41 18.31
N CYS A 135 11.49 6.94 17.56
CA CYS A 135 10.30 7.72 17.24
C CYS A 135 9.53 8.13 18.50
N ASP A 136 9.36 7.20 19.45
CA ASP A 136 8.60 7.47 20.68
C ASP A 136 9.37 8.35 21.68
N ASN A 137 10.71 8.31 21.68
CA ASN A 137 11.53 8.92 22.73
C ASN A 137 12.41 10.09 22.27
N GLU A 138 12.72 10.21 20.97
CA GLU A 138 13.56 11.27 20.42
C GLU A 138 12.77 12.22 19.51
N LYS A 139 12.35 13.38 20.05
CA LYS A 139 11.57 14.38 19.30
C LYS A 139 12.22 14.82 17.99
N LYS A 140 13.55 14.95 17.97
CA LYS A 140 14.29 15.32 16.74
C LYS A 140 14.22 14.21 15.70
N PHE A 141 14.23 12.95 16.13
CA PHE A 141 14.13 11.80 15.25
C PHE A 141 12.74 11.71 14.62
N ASN A 142 11.69 11.81 15.44
CA ASN A 142 10.31 11.81 14.97
C ASN A 142 10.03 12.91 13.93
N ASN A 143 10.42 14.15 14.23
CA ASN A 143 10.20 15.28 13.33
C ASN A 143 11.00 15.20 12.02
N PHE A 144 12.09 14.42 11.98
CA PHE A 144 12.92 14.29 10.78
C PHE A 144 12.48 13.13 9.87
N PHE A 145 11.96 12.04 10.44
CA PHE A 145 11.65 10.82 9.69
C PHE A 145 10.14 10.55 9.49
N TYR A 146 9.26 11.08 10.34
CA TYR A 146 7.84 10.70 10.37
C TYR A 146 6.83 11.86 10.34
N TRP A 147 7.28 13.08 9.99
CA TRP A 147 6.51 14.32 9.80
C TRP A 147 6.21 15.12 11.08
#